data_AF-A0A444MI91-F1
#
_entry.id   AF-A0A444MI91-F1
#
_cell.length_a   1.000
_cell.length_b   1.000
_cell.length_c   1.000
_cell.angle_alpha   90.00
_cell.angle_beta   90.00
_cell.angle_gamma   90.00
#
_symmetry.space_group_name_H-M   'P 1'
#
loop_
_entity.id
_entity.type
_entity.pdbx_description
1 polymer ?
#
loop_
_entity_poly.entity_id
_entity_poly.type
_entity_poly.pdbx_seq_one_letter_code
_entity_poly.pdbx_strand_id
1 'polypeptide(L)'
;MARLNLLEETRYEKLPVSVYADQKSASLAVAARIAKLIKDKQAAGQQTVLGLATGVTPIGVYAELIRLHKEEGLSFKDVITFNLDEYYPMKPDAVQSYVTFMNENLFDHVDIDKSKVHIPDGTLDQDAVAAFCLDYEKQLSELGGLDLQLLGIGRTGHIGFNEPGSAPNSGTRLVTLDDLTRRDASRDFGGKQNVPTKAITMGVGTIFKAREIILMAWSAKKAPIVRKAVEGEISGEVPATFLQLSDHVEFVLDAGAASGLTRFDTPWLVKDCVWKNELIKKAVIWLSGTVGKPILKLTEEDYNNHGMAQLAVEQGPVYNINIDIFNQIQHTITGWPGGKPGADDSQRPERAEPARKRSIVFSPHPDDDVISMGGTFIRLVDQGHDVHVAYQTSGNTAVWDDDVLRYVEFAIDFKESVGEDAGELKKLYGEMRHFIENKLPNQIDTQEIRNVKGFIRKTEAISGARFSGVPDSNIHFQALPFYETGKTKKNAVGEEDILLTMELLKKVKP
;
A
#
# COMPACT_ATOMS: atom_id res chain seq x y z
N MET A 1 26.42 -11.92 -17.48
CA MET A 1 26.95 -13.08 -16.71
C MET A 1 26.18 -13.16 -15.41
N ALA A 2 25.86 -14.35 -14.88
CA ALA A 2 25.25 -14.43 -13.55
C ALA A 2 26.22 -13.81 -12.53
N ARG A 3 25.76 -12.78 -11.80
CA ARG A 3 26.53 -12.10 -10.78
C ARG A 3 26.88 -13.10 -9.68
N LEU A 4 28.15 -13.20 -9.31
CA LEU A 4 28.61 -14.04 -8.19
C LEU A 4 27.95 -13.51 -6.90
N ASN A 5 26.98 -14.25 -6.39
CA ASN A 5 26.37 -13.97 -5.11
C ASN A 5 27.27 -14.58 -4.02
N LEU A 6 28.06 -13.74 -3.35
CA LEU A 6 29.11 -14.18 -2.43
C LEU A 6 28.56 -14.69 -1.08
N LEU A 7 27.32 -14.33 -0.75
CA LEU A 7 26.66 -14.73 0.49
C LEU A 7 25.65 -15.83 0.19
N GLU A 8 25.77 -16.96 0.90
CA GLU A 8 24.82 -18.07 0.79
C GLU A 8 23.39 -17.64 1.15
N GLU A 9 23.26 -16.70 2.10
CA GLU A 9 21.97 -16.16 2.54
C GLU A 9 21.17 -15.52 1.39
N THR A 10 21.84 -14.92 0.41
CA THR A 10 21.19 -14.20 -0.69
C THR A 10 21.18 -15.02 -1.97
N ARG A 11 21.54 -16.32 -1.96
CA ARG A 11 21.74 -17.12 -3.18
C ARG A 11 20.57 -17.18 -4.17
N TYR A 12 19.33 -16.96 -3.71
CA TYR A 12 18.15 -16.89 -4.59
C TYR A 12 17.92 -15.49 -5.17
N GLU A 13 18.53 -14.45 -4.60
CA GLU A 13 18.45 -13.08 -5.09
C GLU A 13 19.32 -12.95 -6.35
N LYS A 14 18.68 -12.67 -7.49
CA LYS A 14 19.35 -12.45 -8.78
C LYS A 14 19.74 -10.97 -8.97
N LEU A 15 19.37 -10.11 -8.03
CA LEU A 15 19.59 -8.66 -8.02
C LEU A 15 20.10 -8.21 -6.65
N PRO A 16 20.92 -7.14 -6.58
CA PRO A 16 21.31 -6.54 -5.30
C PRO A 16 20.09 -6.00 -4.55
N VAL A 17 19.98 -6.36 -3.27
CA VAL A 17 18.91 -5.89 -2.38
C VAL A 17 19.49 -5.28 -1.11
N SER A 18 19.18 -4.00 -0.89
CA SER A 18 19.42 -3.29 0.35
C SER A 18 18.13 -3.14 1.15
N VAL A 19 18.13 -3.63 2.39
CA VAL A 19 16.97 -3.61 3.27
C VAL A 19 17.19 -2.63 4.42
N TYR A 20 16.23 -1.73 4.61
CA TYR A 20 16.22 -0.72 5.66
C TYR A 20 15.13 -1.03 6.67
N ALA A 21 15.28 -0.50 7.89
CA ALA A 21 14.31 -0.71 8.97
C ALA A 21 12.94 -0.12 8.63
N ASP A 22 12.91 1.01 7.93
CA ASP A 22 11.70 1.73 7.56
C ASP A 22 11.87 2.53 6.25
N GLN A 23 10.76 2.99 5.69
CA GLN A 23 10.73 3.81 4.47
C GLN A 23 11.53 5.12 4.62
N LYS A 24 11.55 5.71 5.82
CA LYS A 24 12.18 7.02 6.05
C LYS A 24 13.69 6.90 5.90
N SER A 25 14.33 5.98 6.62
CA SER A 25 15.75 5.69 6.55
C SER A 25 16.20 5.31 5.14
N ALA A 26 15.44 4.48 4.43
CA ALA A 26 15.68 4.17 3.02
C ALA A 26 15.65 5.42 2.12
N SER A 27 14.63 6.26 2.29
CA SER A 27 14.46 7.48 1.51
C SER A 27 15.61 8.47 1.72
N LEU A 28 16.07 8.63 2.97
CA LEU A 28 17.23 9.47 3.31
C LEU A 28 18.50 8.97 2.61
N ALA A 29 18.73 7.65 2.61
CA ALA A 29 19.91 7.07 1.97
C ALA A 29 19.89 7.24 0.45
N VAL A 30 18.74 7.05 -0.19
CA VAL A 30 18.59 7.29 -1.64
C VAL A 30 18.74 8.78 -1.98
N ALA A 31 18.14 9.68 -1.21
CA ALA A 31 18.30 11.12 -1.40
C ALA A 31 19.77 11.55 -1.26
N ALA A 32 20.49 11.00 -0.27
CA ALA A 32 21.92 11.26 -0.10
C ALA A 32 22.77 10.81 -1.31
N ARG A 33 22.42 9.68 -1.93
CA ARG A 33 23.08 9.21 -3.17
C ARG A 33 22.84 10.15 -4.34
N ILE A 34 21.59 10.56 -4.55
CA ILE A 34 21.22 11.52 -5.61
C ILE A 34 21.94 12.86 -5.37
N ALA A 35 21.92 13.37 -4.13
CA ALA A 35 22.61 14.61 -3.77
C ALA A 35 24.13 14.51 -3.99
N LYS A 36 24.74 13.38 -3.66
CA LYS A 36 26.17 13.13 -3.92
C LYS A 36 26.46 13.13 -5.42
N LEU A 37 25.66 12.43 -6.21
CA LEU A 37 25.80 12.40 -7.68
C LEU A 37 25.74 13.81 -8.27
N ILE A 38 24.75 14.62 -7.86
CA ILE A 38 24.62 16.01 -8.28
C ILE A 38 25.88 16.81 -7.94
N LYS A 39 26.34 16.73 -6.69
CA LYS A 39 27.54 17.45 -6.21
C LYS A 39 28.80 17.04 -6.97
N ASP A 40 29.00 15.74 -7.21
CA ASP A 40 30.17 15.22 -7.91
C ASP A 40 30.20 15.68 -9.37
N LYS A 41 29.05 15.63 -10.06
CA LYS A 41 28.90 16.10 -11.45
C LYS A 41 29.12 17.61 -11.57
N GLN A 42 28.54 18.38 -10.64
CA GLN A 42 28.75 19.83 -10.58
C GLN A 42 30.22 20.20 -10.33
N ALA A 43 30.90 19.49 -9.43
CA ALA A 43 32.34 19.67 -9.19
C ALA A 43 33.18 19.37 -10.45
N ALA A 44 32.71 18.47 -11.32
CA ALA A 44 33.31 18.18 -12.62
C ALA A 44 32.84 19.11 -13.76
N GLY A 45 31.99 20.11 -13.48
CA GLY A 45 31.43 21.02 -14.49
C GLY A 45 30.47 20.34 -15.47
N GLN A 46 29.84 19.24 -15.07
CA GLN A 46 28.93 18.44 -15.88
C GLN A 46 27.47 18.59 -15.40
N GLN A 47 26.53 18.47 -16.33
CA GLN A 47 25.11 18.33 -15.97
C GLN A 47 24.86 16.93 -15.38
N THR A 48 23.88 16.83 -14.49
CA THR A 48 23.36 15.55 -13.98
C THR A 48 22.03 15.24 -14.64
N VAL A 49 21.90 14.06 -15.25
CA VAL A 49 20.65 13.63 -15.90
C VAL A 49 19.95 12.59 -15.05
N LEU A 50 18.76 12.92 -14.53
CA LEU A 50 18.01 12.08 -13.60
C LEU A 50 16.71 11.56 -14.21
N GLY A 51 16.48 10.26 -14.09
CA GLY A 51 15.21 9.61 -14.36
C GLY A 51 14.36 9.57 -13.09
N LEU A 52 13.17 10.16 -13.11
CA LEU A 52 12.32 10.31 -11.93
C LEU A 52 11.01 9.52 -12.04
N ALA A 53 10.59 8.93 -10.92
CA ALA A 53 9.33 8.21 -10.80
C ALA A 53 8.28 9.04 -10.06
N THR A 54 7.00 8.73 -10.28
CA THR A 54 5.88 9.30 -9.53
C THR A 54 5.33 8.30 -8.51
N GLY A 55 4.23 8.66 -7.85
CA GLY A 55 3.54 7.83 -6.87
C GLY A 55 4.06 7.99 -5.44
N VAL A 56 3.49 7.22 -4.51
CA VAL A 56 3.73 7.41 -3.06
C VAL A 56 5.15 7.03 -2.64
N THR A 57 5.77 6.07 -3.34
CA THR A 57 7.09 5.51 -2.99
C THR A 57 8.20 6.57 -2.95
N PRO A 58 8.41 7.41 -3.99
CA PRO A 58 9.50 8.40 -4.01
C PRO A 58 9.27 9.69 -3.22
N ILE A 59 8.07 9.95 -2.67
CA ILE A 59 7.77 11.20 -1.95
C ILE A 59 8.78 11.49 -0.83
N GLY A 60 9.18 10.46 -0.07
CA GLY A 60 10.16 10.61 1.01
C GLY A 60 11.55 11.04 0.50
N VAL A 61 11.95 10.60 -0.69
CA VAL A 61 13.21 11.00 -1.33
C VAL A 61 13.13 12.46 -1.75
N TYR A 62 12.02 12.87 -2.38
CA TYR A 62 11.84 14.26 -2.81
C TYR A 62 11.78 15.24 -1.63
N ALA A 63 11.08 14.89 -0.57
CA ALA A 63 11.04 15.69 0.66
C ALA A 63 12.44 15.92 1.24
N GLU A 64 13.30 14.89 1.25
CA GLU A 64 14.67 15.04 1.73
C GLU A 64 15.55 15.85 0.77
N LEU A 65 15.40 15.67 -0.55
CA LEU A 65 16.11 16.50 -1.53
C LEU A 65 15.76 17.99 -1.41
N ILE A 66 14.48 18.30 -1.14
CA ILE A 66 14.03 19.67 -0.85
C ILE A 66 14.68 20.20 0.43
N ARG A 67 14.75 19.38 1.49
CA ARG A 67 15.42 19.76 2.74
C ARG A 67 16.90 20.06 2.49
N LEU A 68 17.61 19.17 1.79
CA LEU A 68 19.01 19.35 1.40
C LEU A 68 19.24 20.61 0.56
N HIS A 69 18.30 20.97 -0.32
CA HIS A 69 18.35 22.22 -1.07
C HIS A 69 18.23 23.44 -0.15
N LYS A 70 17.19 23.46 0.70
CA LYS A 70 16.86 24.62 1.54
C LYS A 70 17.85 24.83 2.70
N GLU A 71 18.34 23.75 3.30
CA GLU A 71 19.11 23.78 4.54
C GLU A 71 20.62 23.57 4.30
N GLU A 72 21.01 22.83 3.26
CA GLU A 72 22.41 22.44 3.02
C GLU A 72 22.97 22.93 1.66
N GLY A 73 22.19 23.72 0.91
CA GLY A 73 22.63 24.38 -0.31
C GLY A 73 22.84 23.47 -1.53
N LEU A 74 22.19 22.30 -1.57
CA LEU A 74 22.19 21.45 -2.77
C LEU A 74 21.49 22.19 -3.93
N SER A 75 22.17 22.48 -5.05
CA SER A 75 21.57 23.18 -6.20
C SER A 75 21.15 22.23 -7.31
N PHE A 76 20.02 22.50 -7.95
CA PHE A 76 19.45 21.79 -9.08
C PHE A 76 19.60 22.53 -10.42
N LYS A 77 20.34 23.65 -10.47
CA LYS A 77 20.54 24.45 -11.70
C LYS A 77 21.14 23.66 -12.86
N ASP A 78 22.03 22.72 -12.54
CA ASP A 78 22.73 21.85 -13.50
C ASP A 78 22.13 20.43 -13.57
N VAL A 79 20.86 20.30 -13.19
CA VAL A 79 20.11 19.04 -13.25
C VAL A 79 19.13 19.09 -14.42
N ILE A 80 19.07 18.00 -15.17
CA ILE A 80 18.08 17.74 -16.21
C ILE A 80 17.30 16.49 -15.79
N THR A 81 15.97 16.52 -15.89
CA THR A 81 15.13 15.41 -15.41
C THR A 81 14.23 14.84 -16.50
N PHE A 82 14.11 13.53 -16.54
CA PHE A 82 13.20 12.78 -17.40
C PHE A 82 12.25 11.95 -16.53
N ASN A 83 10.95 12.20 -16.60
CA ASN A 83 9.95 11.38 -15.91
C ASN A 83 9.60 10.12 -16.70
N LEU A 84 9.28 9.05 -15.99
CA LEU A 84 8.94 7.77 -16.61
C LEU A 84 7.69 7.83 -17.48
N ASP A 85 6.68 8.60 -17.09
CA ASP A 85 5.35 8.49 -17.70
C ASP A 85 4.46 9.72 -17.48
N GLU A 86 3.35 9.77 -18.22
CA GLU A 86 2.16 10.59 -17.97
C GLU A 86 0.92 9.88 -18.52
N TYR A 87 -0.23 10.08 -17.87
CA TYR A 87 -1.51 9.56 -18.35
C TYR A 87 -1.89 10.14 -19.73
N TYR A 88 -2.70 9.42 -20.51
CA TYR A 88 -3.14 9.87 -21.83
C TYR A 88 -4.65 9.58 -22.08
N PRO A 89 -5.45 10.60 -22.47
CA PRO A 89 -5.12 12.02 -22.42
C PRO A 89 -5.04 12.52 -20.96
N MET A 90 -4.22 13.53 -20.71
CA MET A 90 -4.11 14.19 -19.40
C MET A 90 -3.72 15.65 -19.56
N LYS A 91 -4.41 16.54 -18.85
CA LYS A 91 -4.05 17.96 -18.79
C LYS A 91 -3.01 18.20 -17.69
N PRO A 92 -2.00 19.05 -17.90
CA PRO A 92 -0.92 19.27 -16.94
C PRO A 92 -1.37 19.97 -15.64
N ASP A 93 -2.55 20.59 -15.63
CA ASP A 93 -3.16 21.25 -14.45
C ASP A 93 -4.16 20.35 -13.71
N ALA A 94 -4.41 19.13 -14.21
CA ALA A 94 -5.25 18.17 -13.51
C ALA A 94 -4.56 17.71 -12.22
N VAL A 95 -5.33 17.54 -11.15
CA VAL A 95 -4.83 17.09 -9.84
C VAL A 95 -4.14 15.72 -9.93
N GLN A 96 -4.59 14.87 -10.85
CA GLN A 96 -4.05 13.52 -11.07
C GLN A 96 -2.88 13.49 -12.06
N SER A 97 -2.53 14.61 -12.70
CA SER A 97 -1.40 14.66 -13.64
C SER A 97 -0.08 14.47 -12.92
N TYR A 98 0.84 13.77 -13.58
CA TYR A 98 2.20 13.62 -13.09
C TYR A 98 3.00 14.93 -13.18
N VAL A 99 2.61 15.88 -14.04
CA VAL A 99 3.10 17.27 -14.00
C VAL A 99 2.75 17.93 -12.65
N THR A 100 1.47 17.92 -12.26
CA THR A 100 1.03 18.46 -10.96
C THR A 100 1.75 17.76 -9.81
N PHE A 101 1.79 16.43 -9.82
CA PHE A 101 2.47 15.63 -8.80
C PHE A 101 3.94 16.06 -8.64
N MET A 102 4.70 16.18 -9.73
CA MET A 102 6.12 16.51 -9.66
C MET A 102 6.38 17.96 -9.23
N ASN A 103 5.52 18.90 -9.63
CA ASN A 103 5.61 20.28 -9.16
C ASN A 103 5.36 20.38 -7.66
N GLU A 104 4.27 19.76 -7.17
CA GLU A 104 3.90 19.76 -5.75
C GLU A 104 4.93 19.04 -4.86
N ASN A 105 5.58 17.98 -5.36
CA ASN A 105 6.47 17.16 -4.53
C ASN A 105 7.96 17.49 -4.70
N LEU A 106 8.37 18.22 -5.74
CA LEU A 106 9.78 18.52 -5.99
C LEU A 106 10.01 19.86 -6.68
N PHE A 107 9.50 20.04 -7.90
CA PHE A 107 10.01 21.07 -8.81
C PHE A 107 9.64 22.51 -8.42
N ASP A 108 8.62 22.74 -7.60
CA ASP A 108 8.29 24.09 -7.09
C ASP A 108 9.07 24.44 -5.80
N HIS A 109 9.93 23.54 -5.35
CA HIS A 109 10.62 23.64 -4.07
C HIS A 109 12.15 23.64 -4.18
N VAL A 110 12.68 23.59 -5.41
CA VAL A 110 14.11 23.59 -5.74
C VAL A 110 14.42 24.55 -6.89
N ASP A 111 15.69 24.93 -7.07
CA ASP A 111 16.15 25.89 -8.07
C ASP A 111 16.42 25.27 -9.47
N ILE A 112 15.64 24.25 -9.86
CA ILE A 112 15.73 23.64 -11.18
C ILE A 112 15.14 24.56 -12.25
N ASP A 113 15.80 24.64 -13.41
CA ASP A 113 15.23 25.31 -14.59
C ASP A 113 14.10 24.46 -15.18
N LYS A 114 12.88 25.01 -15.23
CA LYS A 114 11.71 24.30 -15.76
C LYS A 114 11.87 23.88 -17.22
N SER A 115 12.74 24.53 -18.00
CA SER A 115 13.05 24.11 -19.38
C SER A 115 13.88 22.82 -19.45
N LYS A 116 14.49 22.39 -18.33
CA LYS A 116 15.24 21.13 -18.17
C LYS A 116 14.40 20.00 -17.57
N VAL A 117 13.09 20.22 -17.41
CA VAL A 117 12.15 19.22 -16.89
C VAL A 117 11.38 18.59 -18.04
N HIS A 118 11.57 17.29 -18.26
CA HIS A 118 10.98 16.55 -19.36
C HIS A 118 9.98 15.51 -18.83
N ILE A 119 8.68 15.81 -18.93
CA ILE A 119 7.56 14.91 -18.61
C ILE A 119 6.82 14.59 -19.91
N PRO A 120 6.40 13.33 -20.16
CA PRO A 120 5.59 13.01 -21.33
C PRO A 120 4.33 13.88 -21.44
N ASP A 121 3.99 14.34 -22.65
CA ASP A 121 2.88 15.27 -22.87
C ASP A 121 1.57 14.53 -23.14
N GLY A 122 0.70 14.51 -22.12
CA GLY A 122 -0.63 13.91 -22.18
C GLY A 122 -1.67 14.68 -23.00
N THR A 123 -1.34 15.86 -23.52
CA THR A 123 -2.28 16.72 -24.28
C THR A 123 -2.21 16.57 -25.79
N LEU A 124 -1.19 15.85 -26.28
CA LEU A 124 -0.96 15.67 -27.71
C LEU A 124 -2.11 14.94 -28.43
N ASP A 125 -2.34 15.32 -29.68
CA ASP A 125 -3.14 14.50 -30.58
C ASP A 125 -2.47 13.13 -30.80
N GLN A 126 -3.27 12.07 -30.92
CA GLN A 126 -2.77 10.69 -30.87
C GLN A 126 -1.77 10.36 -32.00
N ASP A 127 -1.90 11.01 -33.15
CA ASP A 127 -1.01 10.89 -34.31
C ASP A 127 0.35 11.57 -34.09
N ALA A 128 0.42 12.59 -33.22
CA ALA A 128 1.68 13.25 -32.85
C ALA A 128 2.49 12.47 -31.78
N VAL A 129 1.85 11.57 -31.02
CA VAL A 129 2.48 10.86 -29.89
C VAL A 129 3.71 10.05 -30.31
N ALA A 130 3.67 9.39 -31.48
CA ALA A 130 4.80 8.58 -31.94
C ALA A 130 6.05 9.44 -32.22
N ALA A 131 5.86 10.61 -32.85
CA ALA A 131 6.95 11.55 -33.11
C ALA A 131 7.51 12.13 -31.80
N PHE A 132 6.63 12.48 -30.85
CA PHE A 132 7.03 12.92 -29.52
C PHE A 132 7.87 11.88 -28.78
N CYS A 133 7.47 10.62 -28.79
CA CYS A 133 8.21 9.55 -28.13
C CYS A 133 9.63 9.38 -28.71
N LEU A 134 9.79 9.51 -30.02
CA LEU A 134 11.09 9.45 -30.69
C LEU A 134 11.98 10.65 -30.32
N ASP A 135 11.39 11.85 -30.24
CA ASP A 135 12.12 13.05 -29.82
C ASP A 135 12.55 12.96 -28.36
N TYR A 136 11.70 12.42 -27.48
CA TYR A 136 12.01 12.16 -26.08
C TYR A 136 13.24 11.24 -25.92
N GLU A 137 13.29 10.14 -26.67
CA GLU A 137 14.44 9.22 -26.72
C GLU A 137 15.70 9.88 -27.30
N LYS A 138 15.53 10.73 -28.31
CA LYS A 138 16.62 11.44 -28.96
C LYS A 138 17.27 12.45 -28.01
N GLN A 139 16.46 13.30 -27.35
CA GLN A 139 16.95 14.26 -26.35
C GLN A 139 17.75 13.54 -25.25
N LEU A 140 17.23 12.41 -24.75
CA LEU A 140 17.93 11.62 -23.74
C LEU A 140 19.26 11.05 -24.24
N SER A 141 19.29 10.58 -25.49
CA SER A 141 20.50 10.03 -26.13
C SER A 141 21.56 11.11 -26.38
N GLU A 142 21.15 12.32 -26.78
CA GLU A 142 22.05 13.47 -27.00
C GLU A 142 22.73 13.94 -25.71
N LEU A 143 22.08 13.73 -24.57
CA LEU A 143 22.64 14.00 -23.24
C LEU A 143 23.54 12.87 -22.70
N GLY A 144 23.71 11.77 -23.45
CA GLY A 144 24.55 10.64 -23.06
C GLY A 144 23.89 9.66 -22.08
N GLY A 145 22.55 9.68 -22.00
CA GLY A 145 21.74 8.79 -21.16
C GLY A 145 21.55 9.29 -19.73
N LEU A 146 20.79 8.52 -18.94
CA LEU A 146 20.51 8.82 -17.53
C LEU A 146 21.72 8.47 -16.66
N ASP A 147 22.11 9.38 -15.77
CA ASP A 147 23.09 9.08 -14.73
C ASP A 147 22.48 8.20 -13.63
N LEU A 148 21.22 8.44 -13.28
CA LEU A 148 20.47 7.63 -12.33
C LEU A 148 19.00 7.57 -12.71
N GLN A 149 18.39 6.39 -12.69
CA GLN A 149 16.96 6.18 -12.83
C GLN A 149 16.36 5.69 -11.51
N LEU A 150 15.44 6.48 -10.96
CA LEU A 150 14.63 6.10 -9.81
C LEU A 150 13.36 5.39 -10.30
N LEU A 151 13.07 4.21 -9.75
CA LEU A 151 11.90 3.41 -10.11
C LEU A 151 11.06 3.07 -8.86
N GLY A 152 9.77 2.91 -9.07
CA GLY A 152 8.89 2.13 -8.19
C GLY A 152 8.47 0.84 -8.87
N ILE A 153 7.86 -0.07 -8.10
CA ILE A 153 7.27 -1.32 -8.62
C ILE A 153 5.76 -1.39 -8.37
N GLY A 154 5.00 -1.65 -9.44
CA GLY A 154 3.56 -1.93 -9.39
C GLY A 154 3.22 -3.27 -8.73
N ARG A 155 1.94 -3.50 -8.37
CA ARG A 155 1.52 -4.84 -7.88
C ARG A 155 1.59 -5.91 -8.97
N THR A 156 1.51 -5.52 -10.24
CA THR A 156 1.74 -6.37 -11.42
C THR A 156 3.23 -6.57 -11.74
N GLY A 157 4.13 -5.85 -11.05
CA GLY A 157 5.55 -5.85 -11.38
C GLY A 157 5.94 -4.92 -12.51
N HIS A 158 5.04 -4.03 -12.94
CA HIS A 158 5.39 -2.96 -13.88
C HIS A 158 6.42 -2.00 -13.27
N ILE A 159 7.22 -1.39 -14.15
CA ILE A 159 8.09 -0.23 -13.88
C ILE A 159 7.69 0.88 -14.85
N GLY A 160 7.38 2.08 -14.33
CA GLY A 160 6.55 3.03 -15.07
C GLY A 160 5.21 2.40 -15.49
N PHE A 161 4.71 2.68 -16.69
CA PHE A 161 3.58 1.91 -17.28
C PHE A 161 4.03 0.80 -18.24
N ASN A 162 5.21 0.20 -18.02
CA ASN A 162 5.56 -1.05 -18.70
C ASN A 162 4.79 -2.21 -18.06
N GLU A 163 3.56 -2.41 -18.53
CA GLU A 163 2.62 -3.44 -18.05
C GLU A 163 3.05 -4.88 -18.44
N PRO A 164 2.47 -5.91 -17.80
CA PRO A 164 2.61 -7.30 -18.23
C PRO A 164 2.43 -7.47 -19.75
N GLY A 165 3.36 -8.18 -20.39
CA GLY A 165 3.46 -8.31 -21.85
C GLY A 165 4.38 -7.29 -22.53
N SER A 166 4.94 -6.32 -21.79
CA SER A 166 5.93 -5.37 -22.33
C SER A 166 7.21 -6.06 -22.78
N ALA A 167 7.79 -5.58 -23.88
CA ALA A 167 9.06 -6.10 -24.41
C ALA A 167 10.28 -5.51 -23.65
N PRO A 168 11.33 -6.30 -23.39
CA PRO A 168 12.52 -5.85 -22.66
C PRO A 168 13.35 -4.80 -23.43
N ASN A 169 13.25 -4.76 -24.76
CA ASN A 169 13.92 -3.81 -25.65
C ASN A 169 13.00 -2.64 -26.07
N SER A 170 11.89 -2.44 -25.38
CA SER A 170 10.93 -1.37 -25.70
C SER A 170 11.52 0.03 -25.45
N GLY A 171 11.21 0.96 -26.35
CA GLY A 171 11.44 2.40 -26.15
C GLY A 171 10.20 3.10 -25.62
N THR A 172 10.30 4.43 -25.48
CA THR A 172 9.19 5.31 -25.10
C THR A 172 8.02 5.15 -26.07
N ARG A 173 6.81 4.96 -25.55
CA ARG A 173 5.61 4.67 -26.36
C ARG A 173 4.30 4.97 -25.64
N LEU A 174 3.23 5.04 -26.41
CA LEU A 174 1.86 4.97 -25.90
C LEU A 174 1.53 3.52 -25.53
N VAL A 175 1.00 3.30 -24.33
CA VAL A 175 0.58 1.99 -23.81
C VAL A 175 -0.87 2.03 -23.37
N THR A 176 -1.52 0.86 -23.41
CA THR A 176 -2.83 0.65 -22.75
C THR A 176 -2.56 0.14 -21.34
N LEU A 177 -3.21 0.74 -20.35
CA LEU A 177 -3.02 0.41 -18.93
C LEU A 177 -3.70 -0.91 -18.56
N ASP A 178 -3.05 -1.68 -17.71
CA ASP A 178 -3.61 -2.93 -17.19
C ASP A 178 -4.81 -2.65 -16.27
N ASP A 179 -5.75 -3.59 -16.22
CA ASP A 179 -6.97 -3.45 -15.42
C ASP A 179 -6.64 -3.30 -13.92
N LEU A 180 -5.61 -4.00 -13.43
CA LEU A 180 -5.16 -3.92 -12.05
C LEU A 180 -4.50 -2.57 -11.76
N THR A 181 -3.72 -2.04 -12.70
CA THR A 181 -3.13 -0.69 -12.58
C THR A 181 -4.22 0.37 -12.50
N ARG A 182 -5.27 0.28 -13.33
CA ARG A 182 -6.42 1.19 -13.25
C ARG A 182 -7.21 1.03 -11.95
N ARG A 183 -7.32 -0.18 -11.40
CA ARG A 183 -7.92 -0.41 -10.07
C ARG A 183 -7.06 0.18 -8.95
N ASP A 184 -5.74 0.13 -9.06
CA ASP A 184 -4.83 0.74 -8.07
C ASP A 184 -4.92 2.26 -8.09
N ALA A 185 -4.99 2.86 -9.28
CA ALA A 185 -5.15 4.30 -9.45
C ALA A 185 -6.57 4.80 -9.17
N SER A 186 -7.59 3.93 -9.17
CA SER A 186 -9.00 4.36 -9.12
C SER A 186 -9.32 5.26 -7.94
N ARG A 187 -8.63 5.07 -6.82
CA ARG A 187 -8.79 5.86 -5.60
C ARG A 187 -8.43 7.34 -5.81
N ASP A 188 -7.46 7.63 -6.67
CA ASP A 188 -6.97 8.98 -6.96
C ASP A 188 -7.83 9.69 -8.03
N PHE A 189 -8.58 8.91 -8.82
CA PHE A 189 -9.50 9.37 -9.86
C PHE A 189 -10.97 9.35 -9.43
N GLY A 190 -11.27 8.99 -8.18
CA GLY A 190 -12.66 8.89 -7.69
C GLY A 190 -13.48 7.78 -8.36
N GLY A 191 -12.82 6.75 -8.87
CA GLY A 191 -13.44 5.64 -9.59
C GLY A 191 -12.59 5.15 -10.75
N LYS A 192 -12.64 3.84 -11.04
CA LYS A 192 -11.84 3.22 -12.10
C LYS A 192 -12.25 3.72 -13.49
N GLN A 193 -13.53 4.04 -13.67
CA GLN A 193 -14.09 4.59 -14.89
C GLN A 193 -13.49 5.95 -15.26
N ASN A 194 -13.00 6.69 -14.28
CA ASN A 194 -12.36 8.00 -14.49
C ASN A 194 -10.86 7.88 -14.75
N VAL A 195 -10.25 6.71 -14.54
CA VAL A 195 -8.83 6.49 -14.82
C VAL A 195 -8.64 6.36 -16.33
N PRO A 196 -7.75 7.17 -16.95
CA PRO A 196 -7.39 7.05 -18.35
C PRO A 196 -7.03 5.62 -18.72
N THR A 197 -7.35 5.22 -19.96
CA THR A 197 -7.10 3.86 -20.44
C THR A 197 -5.70 3.70 -21.02
N LYS A 198 -5.02 4.80 -21.30
CA LYS A 198 -3.69 4.84 -21.90
C LYS A 198 -2.75 5.75 -21.11
N ALA A 199 -1.46 5.58 -21.35
CA ALA A 199 -0.40 6.46 -20.87
C ALA A 199 0.76 6.49 -21.86
N ILE A 200 1.54 7.55 -21.84
CA ILE A 200 2.86 7.58 -22.50
C ILE A 200 3.88 7.18 -21.45
N THR A 201 4.76 6.24 -21.76
CA THR A 201 5.76 5.72 -20.82
C THR A 201 7.10 5.49 -21.50
N MET A 202 8.18 5.78 -20.77
CA MET A 202 9.53 5.35 -21.05
C MET A 202 9.59 3.82 -21.07
N GLY A 203 10.26 3.27 -22.08
CA GLY A 203 10.37 1.82 -22.25
C GLY A 203 11.43 1.16 -21.39
N VAL A 204 11.33 -0.16 -21.24
CA VAL A 204 12.29 -0.96 -20.45
C VAL A 204 13.70 -0.86 -21.02
N GLY A 205 13.83 -0.84 -22.35
CA GLY A 205 15.12 -0.72 -23.02
C GLY A 205 15.77 0.64 -22.81
N THR A 206 14.97 1.69 -22.59
CA THR A 206 15.46 3.04 -22.27
C THR A 206 15.93 3.10 -20.83
N ILE A 207 15.15 2.54 -19.89
CA ILE A 207 15.50 2.43 -18.48
C ILE A 207 16.86 1.71 -18.29
N PHE A 208 17.12 0.64 -19.03
CA PHE A 208 18.38 -0.11 -18.96
C PHE A 208 19.63 0.66 -19.34
N LYS A 209 19.49 1.73 -20.12
CA LYS A 209 20.65 2.54 -20.52
C LYS A 209 21.13 3.46 -19.40
N ALA A 210 20.39 3.56 -18.30
CA ALA A 210 20.81 4.33 -17.13
C ALA A 210 22.09 3.75 -16.52
N ARG A 211 23.01 4.63 -16.10
CA ARG A 211 24.28 4.24 -15.45
C ARG A 211 24.06 3.65 -14.07
N GLU A 212 22.95 4.01 -13.43
CA GLU A 212 22.51 3.51 -12.14
C GLU A 212 20.98 3.43 -12.12
N ILE A 213 20.41 2.35 -11.59
CA ILE A 213 18.98 2.15 -11.45
C ILE A 213 18.69 1.79 -10.00
N ILE A 214 17.86 2.60 -9.33
CA ILE A 214 17.38 2.33 -7.97
C ILE A 214 15.89 2.03 -8.05
N LEU A 215 15.49 0.80 -7.75
CA LEU A 215 14.09 0.43 -7.61
C LEU A 215 13.70 0.38 -6.14
N MET A 216 12.68 1.16 -5.78
CA MET A 216 12.18 1.26 -4.41
C MET A 216 10.84 0.54 -4.23
N ALA A 217 10.66 -0.14 -3.10
CA ALA A 217 9.38 -0.76 -2.75
C ALA A 217 9.16 -0.80 -1.23
N TRP A 218 7.98 -0.35 -0.79
CA TRP A 218 7.62 -0.25 0.63
C TRP A 218 6.43 -1.14 1.00
N SER A 219 6.36 -1.52 2.27
CA SER A 219 5.30 -2.30 2.91
C SER A 219 5.20 -3.76 2.47
N ALA A 220 4.63 -4.60 3.36
CA ALA A 220 4.35 -6.01 3.08
C ALA A 220 3.46 -6.26 1.86
N LYS A 221 2.67 -5.26 1.43
CA LYS A 221 1.83 -5.36 0.22
C LYS A 221 2.64 -5.57 -1.05
N LYS A 222 3.91 -5.15 -1.07
CA LYS A 222 4.82 -5.30 -2.21
C LYS A 222 5.69 -6.57 -2.11
N ALA A 223 5.71 -7.24 -0.96
CA ALA A 223 6.59 -8.40 -0.74
C ALA A 223 6.43 -9.53 -1.78
N PRO A 224 5.20 -9.95 -2.18
CA PRO A 224 5.06 -11.02 -3.17
C PRO A 224 5.63 -10.66 -4.54
N ILE A 225 5.44 -9.41 -4.99
CA ILE A 225 5.91 -8.97 -6.31
C ILE A 225 7.41 -8.68 -6.31
N VAL A 226 7.94 -8.15 -5.20
CA VAL A 226 9.39 -7.98 -4.99
C VAL A 226 10.09 -9.33 -5.04
N ARG A 227 9.56 -10.34 -4.35
CA ARG A 227 10.11 -11.70 -4.42
C ARG A 227 10.16 -12.22 -5.85
N LYS A 228 9.07 -12.07 -6.61
CA LYS A 228 9.05 -12.47 -8.03
C LYS A 228 10.09 -11.72 -8.86
N ALA A 229 10.22 -10.40 -8.67
CA ALA A 229 11.17 -9.58 -9.41
C ALA A 229 12.63 -9.93 -9.10
N VAL A 230 12.95 -10.22 -7.83
CA VAL A 230 14.32 -10.44 -7.35
C VAL A 230 14.77 -11.90 -7.47
N GLU A 231 13.89 -12.86 -7.16
CA GLU A 231 14.23 -14.29 -7.08
C GLU A 231 13.66 -15.12 -8.23
N GLY A 232 12.61 -14.62 -8.90
CA GLY A 232 11.90 -15.34 -9.94
C GLY A 232 12.65 -15.41 -11.27
N GLU A 233 12.08 -16.16 -12.22
CA GLU A 233 12.56 -16.19 -13.60
C GLU A 233 12.19 -14.90 -14.36
N ILE A 234 13.03 -14.55 -15.32
CA ILE A 234 12.79 -13.40 -16.20
C ILE A 234 11.54 -13.69 -17.05
N SER A 235 10.55 -12.81 -16.97
CA SER A 235 9.27 -12.97 -17.64
C SER A 235 8.63 -11.62 -17.99
N GLY A 236 8.04 -11.54 -19.19
CA GLY A 236 7.23 -10.40 -19.60
C GLY A 236 5.97 -10.19 -18.76
N GLU A 237 5.52 -11.22 -18.04
CA GLU A 237 4.41 -11.11 -17.09
C GLU A 237 4.75 -10.26 -15.86
N VAL A 238 6.04 -10.13 -15.54
CA VAL A 238 6.55 -9.31 -14.43
C VAL A 238 7.71 -8.47 -14.96
N PRO A 239 7.44 -7.32 -15.60
CA PRO A 239 8.47 -6.54 -16.30
C PRO A 239 9.67 -6.12 -15.44
N ALA A 240 9.50 -5.92 -14.13
CA ALA A 240 10.59 -5.68 -13.19
C ALA A 240 11.64 -6.81 -13.16
N THR A 241 11.29 -8.05 -13.54
CA THR A 241 12.26 -9.15 -13.67
C THR A 241 13.29 -8.90 -14.77
N PHE A 242 12.96 -8.08 -15.79
CA PHE A 242 13.94 -7.75 -16.82
C PHE A 242 15.15 -7.00 -16.22
N LEU A 243 14.99 -6.30 -15.09
CA LEU A 243 16.11 -5.63 -14.41
C LEU A 243 17.23 -6.59 -14.01
N GLN A 244 16.97 -7.90 -13.89
CA GLN A 244 17.99 -8.94 -13.69
C GLN A 244 19.03 -9.00 -14.82
N LEU A 245 18.75 -8.40 -15.99
CA LEU A 245 19.67 -8.30 -17.12
C LEU A 245 20.67 -7.14 -17.00
N SER A 246 20.48 -6.22 -16.04
CA SER A 246 21.34 -5.06 -15.85
C SER A 246 22.27 -5.25 -14.64
N ASP A 247 23.54 -4.93 -14.82
CA ASP A 247 24.55 -4.95 -13.76
C ASP A 247 24.48 -3.70 -12.84
N HIS A 248 23.70 -2.70 -13.24
CA HIS A 248 23.63 -1.37 -12.61
C HIS A 248 22.34 -1.14 -11.80
N VAL A 249 21.72 -2.20 -11.32
CA VAL A 249 20.46 -2.14 -10.57
C VAL A 249 20.67 -2.44 -9.09
N GLU A 250 19.93 -1.74 -8.24
CA GLU A 250 19.75 -2.08 -6.83
C GLU A 250 18.27 -1.93 -6.42
N PHE A 251 17.79 -2.90 -5.65
CA PHE A 251 16.48 -2.84 -5.01
C PHE A 251 16.64 -2.31 -3.58
N VAL A 252 15.98 -1.21 -3.29
CA VAL A 252 15.95 -0.59 -1.96
C VAL A 252 14.59 -0.85 -1.34
N LEU A 253 14.57 -1.62 -0.25
CA LEU A 253 13.35 -2.12 0.38
C LEU A 253 13.27 -1.70 1.84
N ASP A 254 12.05 -1.53 2.36
CA ASP A 254 11.82 -1.59 3.80
C ASP A 254 11.67 -3.05 4.26
N ALA A 255 11.72 -3.28 5.58
CA ALA A 255 11.54 -4.61 6.15
C ALA A 255 10.23 -5.27 5.72
N GLY A 256 9.17 -4.48 5.51
CA GLY A 256 7.88 -4.96 5.02
C GLY A 256 7.97 -5.54 3.62
N ALA A 257 8.50 -4.80 2.64
CA ALA A 257 8.62 -5.25 1.26
C ALA A 257 9.66 -6.38 1.10
N ALA A 258 10.68 -6.43 1.97
CA ALA A 258 11.65 -7.52 1.98
C ALA A 258 11.12 -8.81 2.61
N SER A 259 10.04 -8.75 3.41
CA SER A 259 9.56 -9.88 4.21
C SER A 259 9.23 -11.17 3.43
N GLY A 260 8.98 -11.06 2.12
CA GLY A 260 8.68 -12.19 1.25
C GLY A 260 9.92 -12.81 0.58
N LEU A 261 11.10 -12.19 0.67
CA LEU A 261 12.35 -12.78 0.15
C LEU A 261 12.71 -14.01 0.98
N THR A 262 13.32 -15.00 0.33
CA THR A 262 13.62 -16.31 0.91
C THR A 262 14.42 -16.21 2.20
N ARG A 263 15.39 -15.27 2.29
CA ARG A 263 16.20 -15.07 3.51
C ARG A 263 15.44 -14.51 4.72
N PHE A 264 14.24 -13.95 4.53
CA PHE A 264 13.38 -13.43 5.60
C PHE A 264 12.15 -14.32 5.82
N ASP A 265 11.54 -14.81 4.73
CA ASP A 265 10.32 -15.60 4.81
C ASP A 265 10.62 -17.05 5.24
N THR A 266 11.62 -17.66 4.61
CA THR A 266 12.00 -19.06 4.76
C THR A 266 13.51 -19.19 4.98
N PRO A 267 14.07 -18.58 6.05
CA PRO A 267 15.51 -18.45 6.24
C PRO A 267 16.24 -19.78 6.31
N TRP A 268 15.58 -20.85 6.77
CA TRP A 268 16.13 -22.20 6.85
C TRP A 268 16.53 -22.79 5.50
N LEU A 269 16.02 -22.22 4.39
CA LEU A 269 16.46 -22.65 3.07
C LEU A 269 17.87 -22.15 2.73
N VAL A 270 18.34 -21.05 3.33
CA VAL A 270 19.57 -20.36 2.90
C VAL A 270 20.61 -20.21 4.01
N LYS A 271 20.25 -20.48 5.26
CA LYS A 271 21.16 -20.41 6.40
C LYS A 271 20.68 -21.22 7.59
N ASP A 272 21.63 -21.50 8.48
CA ASP A 272 21.32 -22.03 9.80
C ASP A 272 20.52 -21.02 10.62
N CYS A 273 19.50 -21.54 11.31
CA CYS A 273 18.55 -20.75 12.06
C CYS A 273 18.70 -20.97 13.56
N VAL A 274 18.43 -19.92 14.34
CA VAL A 274 18.12 -20.06 15.76
C VAL A 274 16.64 -20.42 15.88
N TRP A 275 16.35 -21.68 16.18
CA TRP A 275 14.99 -22.22 16.21
C TRP A 275 14.20 -21.79 17.45
N LYS A 276 13.66 -20.57 17.41
CA LYS A 276 12.65 -20.09 18.36
C LYS A 276 11.28 -20.69 18.01
N ASN A 277 10.40 -20.83 19.00
CA ASN A 277 9.07 -21.42 18.82
C ASN A 277 8.26 -20.80 17.66
N GLU A 278 8.29 -19.47 17.50
CA GLU A 278 7.61 -18.79 16.40
C GLU A 278 8.14 -19.21 15.02
N LEU A 279 9.47 -19.38 14.88
CA LEU A 279 10.10 -19.79 13.64
C LEU A 279 9.81 -21.26 13.32
N ILE A 280 9.84 -22.13 14.34
CA ILE A 280 9.46 -23.55 14.21
C ILE A 280 8.01 -23.63 13.73
N LYS A 281 7.08 -22.94 14.41
CA LYS A 281 5.66 -22.89 14.03
C LYS A 281 5.47 -22.43 12.59
N LYS A 282 6.15 -21.35 12.19
CA LYS A 282 6.12 -20.84 10.81
C LYS A 282 6.62 -21.89 9.82
N ALA A 283 7.77 -22.50 10.08
CA ALA A 283 8.41 -23.45 9.17
C ALA A 283 7.59 -24.73 8.98
N VAL A 284 7.00 -25.26 10.05
CA VAL A 284 6.16 -26.48 9.99
C VAL A 284 4.84 -26.23 9.27
N ILE A 285 4.20 -25.07 9.49
CA ILE A 285 3.00 -24.66 8.75
C ILE A 285 3.33 -24.49 7.26
N TRP A 286 4.46 -23.82 6.95
CA TRP A 286 4.94 -23.66 5.58
C TRP A 286 5.16 -25.03 4.92
N LEU A 287 5.89 -25.94 5.58
CA LEU A 287 6.20 -27.27 5.07
C LEU A 287 4.91 -28.07 4.79
N SER A 288 3.97 -28.07 5.74
CA SER A 288 2.65 -28.68 5.58
C SER A 288 1.92 -28.19 4.33
N GLY A 289 1.92 -26.86 4.10
CA GLY A 289 1.34 -26.26 2.90
C GLY A 289 2.11 -26.59 1.62
N THR A 290 3.44 -26.62 1.67
CA THR A 290 4.31 -26.92 0.51
C THR A 290 4.16 -28.36 0.02
N VAL A 291 4.12 -29.34 0.92
CA VAL A 291 3.97 -30.76 0.55
C VAL A 291 2.51 -31.20 0.44
N GLY A 292 1.55 -30.37 0.84
CA GLY A 292 0.12 -30.69 0.83
C GLY A 292 -0.29 -31.77 1.83
N LYS A 293 0.45 -31.94 2.93
CA LYS A 293 0.16 -32.92 3.99
C LYS A 293 -0.26 -32.22 5.27
N PRO A 294 -1.22 -32.75 6.06
CA PRO A 294 -1.48 -32.27 7.41
C PRO A 294 -0.21 -32.33 8.30
N ILE A 295 -0.05 -31.39 9.23
CA ILE A 295 1.12 -31.29 10.12
C ILE A 295 1.47 -32.63 10.79
N LEU A 296 0.46 -33.34 11.31
CA LEU A 296 0.66 -34.64 11.98
C LEU A 296 1.13 -35.78 11.05
N LYS A 297 1.12 -35.56 9.73
CA LYS A 297 1.58 -36.54 8.71
C LYS A 297 2.93 -36.19 8.10
N LEU A 298 3.58 -35.10 8.54
CA LEU A 298 4.91 -34.74 8.07
C LEU A 298 5.95 -35.75 8.57
N THR A 299 6.86 -36.17 7.70
CA THR A 299 7.93 -37.13 8.01
C THR A 299 9.29 -36.43 8.12
N GLU A 300 10.30 -37.14 8.63
CA GLU A 300 11.69 -36.63 8.61
C GLU A 300 12.19 -36.34 7.20
N GLU A 301 11.79 -37.16 6.22
CA GLU A 301 12.10 -36.94 4.80
C GLU A 301 11.53 -35.60 4.30
N ASP A 302 10.30 -35.24 4.71
CA ASP A 302 9.70 -33.96 4.34
C ASP A 302 10.55 -32.79 4.88
N TYR A 303 11.02 -32.85 6.13
CA TYR A 303 11.88 -31.81 6.70
C TYR A 303 13.24 -31.74 6.00
N ASN A 304 13.88 -32.88 5.79
CA ASN A 304 15.21 -32.96 5.21
C ASN A 304 15.25 -32.48 3.76
N ASN A 305 14.24 -32.83 2.96
CA ASN A 305 14.17 -32.43 1.54
C ASN A 305 13.80 -30.96 1.33
N HIS A 306 13.45 -30.22 2.41
CA HIS A 306 13.04 -28.82 2.35
C HIS A 306 13.89 -27.91 3.26
N GLY A 307 15.17 -28.26 3.48
CA GLY A 307 16.12 -27.42 4.19
C GLY A 307 15.90 -27.32 5.70
N MET A 308 15.07 -28.19 6.28
CA MET A 308 14.76 -28.19 7.72
C MET A 308 15.48 -29.31 8.48
N ALA A 309 16.55 -29.88 7.90
CA ALA A 309 17.36 -30.92 8.55
C ALA A 309 17.95 -30.46 9.88
N GLN A 310 18.42 -29.21 9.96
CA GLN A 310 18.95 -28.62 11.20
C GLN A 310 17.89 -28.66 12.33
N LEU A 311 16.63 -28.30 12.02
CA LEU A 311 15.54 -28.33 12.99
C LEU A 311 15.29 -29.74 13.54
N ALA A 312 15.24 -30.73 12.63
CA ALA A 312 15.02 -32.13 13.01
C ALA A 312 16.16 -32.68 13.89
N VAL A 313 17.40 -32.24 13.67
CA VAL A 313 18.56 -32.64 14.48
C VAL A 313 18.58 -31.96 15.84
N GLU A 314 18.31 -30.65 15.91
CA GLU A 314 18.46 -29.87 17.15
C GLU A 314 17.28 -30.01 18.11
N GLN A 315 16.04 -30.08 17.61
CA GLN A 315 14.82 -30.07 18.45
C GLN A 315 14.23 -31.47 18.67
N GLY A 316 14.87 -32.51 18.13
CA GLY A 316 14.50 -33.90 18.35
C GLY A 316 13.46 -34.41 17.34
N PRO A 317 12.85 -35.58 17.60
CA PRO A 317 12.08 -36.29 16.58
C PRO A 317 10.99 -35.42 15.97
N VAL A 318 10.92 -35.39 14.64
CA VAL A 318 9.91 -34.60 13.89
C VAL A 318 8.48 -34.89 14.36
N TYR A 319 8.22 -36.12 14.82
CA TYR A 319 6.96 -36.50 15.44
C TYR A 319 6.55 -35.59 16.61
N ASN A 320 7.48 -35.28 17.52
CA ASN A 320 7.20 -34.44 18.69
C ASN A 320 6.98 -32.99 18.28
N ILE A 321 7.78 -32.49 17.32
CA ILE A 321 7.64 -31.14 16.76
C ILE A 321 6.24 -30.99 16.13
N ASN A 322 5.81 -31.97 15.34
CA ASN A 322 4.49 -31.94 14.70
C ASN A 322 3.35 -31.89 15.73
N ILE A 323 3.44 -32.69 16.81
CA ILE A 323 2.43 -32.69 17.89
C ILE A 323 2.38 -31.33 18.58
N ASP A 324 3.55 -30.79 18.94
CA ASP A 324 3.64 -29.51 19.63
C ASP A 324 3.03 -28.38 18.77
N ILE A 325 3.44 -28.26 17.51
CA ILE A 325 2.90 -27.23 16.60
C ILE A 325 1.41 -27.44 16.33
N PHE A 326 0.95 -28.69 16.16
CA PHE A 326 -0.46 -29.00 16.02
C PHE A 326 -1.27 -28.53 17.23
N ASN A 327 -0.82 -28.84 18.45
CA ASN A 327 -1.48 -28.41 19.68
C ASN A 327 -1.49 -26.88 19.79
N GLN A 328 -0.38 -26.21 19.47
CA GLN A 328 -0.33 -24.75 19.46
C GLN A 328 -1.33 -24.10 18.50
N ILE A 329 -1.61 -24.70 17.34
CA ILE A 329 -2.63 -24.21 16.39
C ILE A 329 -4.03 -24.56 16.89
N GLN A 330 -4.23 -25.78 17.36
CA GLN A 330 -5.53 -26.23 17.85
C GLN A 330 -5.98 -25.42 19.08
N HIS A 331 -5.04 -25.03 19.95
CA HIS A 331 -5.31 -24.19 21.12
C HIS A 331 -5.73 -22.75 20.77
N THR A 332 -5.44 -22.23 19.56
CA THR A 332 -5.94 -20.90 19.16
C THR A 332 -7.42 -20.89 18.81
N ILE A 333 -8.04 -22.05 18.58
CA ILE A 333 -9.45 -22.15 18.16
C ILE A 333 -10.35 -22.21 19.39
N THR A 334 -10.79 -21.08 19.94
CA THR A 334 -11.70 -21.02 21.08
C THR A 334 -13.11 -20.57 20.70
N GLY A 335 -14.11 -21.14 21.38
CA GLY A 335 -15.49 -20.63 21.37
C GLY A 335 -15.75 -19.57 22.46
N TRP A 336 -14.73 -19.21 23.24
CA TRP A 336 -14.79 -18.32 24.41
C TRP A 336 -13.79 -17.17 24.25
N PRO A 337 -14.05 -16.22 23.33
CA PRO A 337 -13.12 -15.12 23.05
C PRO A 337 -12.85 -14.22 24.26
N GLY A 338 -13.81 -14.12 25.18
CA GLY A 338 -13.64 -13.42 26.46
C GLY A 338 -13.11 -14.32 27.58
N GLY A 339 -12.75 -15.57 27.31
CA GLY A 339 -12.34 -16.55 28.31
C GLY A 339 -13.50 -17.41 28.81
N LYS A 340 -13.18 -18.61 29.32
CA LYS A 340 -14.16 -19.61 29.74
C LYS A 340 -14.17 -19.69 31.27
N PRO A 341 -15.27 -19.31 31.95
CA PRO A 341 -15.36 -19.37 33.41
C PRO A 341 -15.04 -20.76 33.94
N GLY A 342 -14.22 -20.84 34.99
CA GLY A 342 -13.82 -22.10 35.63
C GLY A 342 -13.00 -23.04 34.75
N ALA A 343 -12.41 -22.56 33.65
CA ALA A 343 -11.49 -23.36 32.86
C ALA A 343 -10.20 -23.65 33.61
N ASP A 344 -9.72 -24.90 33.48
CA ASP A 344 -8.36 -25.28 33.80
C ASP A 344 -7.48 -24.97 32.59
N ASP A 345 -6.49 -24.08 32.76
CA ASP A 345 -5.59 -23.64 31.71
C ASP A 345 -4.27 -24.46 31.66
N SER A 346 -4.17 -25.52 32.46
CA SER A 346 -2.96 -26.36 32.60
C SER A 346 -2.48 -26.99 31.28
N GLN A 347 -3.40 -27.32 30.38
CA GLN A 347 -3.10 -27.94 29.08
C GLN A 347 -3.44 -27.02 27.90
N ARG A 348 -4.42 -26.14 28.08
CA ARG A 348 -4.93 -25.26 27.02
C ARG A 348 -5.13 -23.86 27.60
N PRO A 349 -4.42 -22.84 27.10
CA PRO A 349 -4.53 -21.48 27.64
C PRO A 349 -5.93 -20.93 27.40
N GLU A 350 -6.77 -20.93 28.43
CA GLU A 350 -8.11 -20.38 28.39
C GLU A 350 -8.37 -19.60 29.68
N ARG A 351 -8.44 -18.27 29.56
CA ARG A 351 -8.51 -17.38 30.73
C ARG A 351 -9.83 -17.60 31.47
N ALA A 352 -9.78 -18.05 32.72
CA ALA A 352 -10.97 -18.24 33.55
C ALA A 352 -11.50 -16.95 34.17
N GLU A 353 -10.58 -16.06 34.58
CA GLU A 353 -10.93 -14.83 35.30
C GLU A 353 -10.50 -13.54 34.56
N PRO A 354 -11.29 -12.46 34.65
CA PRO A 354 -12.64 -12.43 35.21
C PRO A 354 -13.64 -13.19 34.31
N ALA A 355 -14.61 -13.87 34.91
CA ALA A 355 -15.63 -14.64 34.21
C ALA A 355 -16.47 -13.81 33.20
N ARG A 356 -16.70 -12.53 33.50
CA ARG A 356 -17.28 -11.56 32.57
C ARG A 356 -16.34 -10.38 32.42
N LYS A 357 -16.07 -10.01 31.18
CA LYS A 357 -15.18 -8.91 30.83
C LYS A 357 -15.96 -7.72 30.35
N ARG A 358 -15.35 -6.56 30.50
CA ARG A 358 -15.64 -5.42 29.66
C ARG A 358 -14.71 -5.49 28.46
N SER A 359 -15.19 -5.11 27.29
CA SER A 359 -14.37 -5.13 26.07
C SER A 359 -14.78 -4.02 25.14
N ILE A 360 -13.81 -3.47 24.42
CA ILE A 360 -14.04 -2.50 23.35
C ILE A 360 -13.54 -3.07 22.03
N VAL A 361 -14.41 -3.06 21.02
CA VAL A 361 -14.09 -3.40 19.65
C VAL A 361 -13.86 -2.09 18.90
N PHE A 362 -12.62 -1.84 18.47
CA PHE A 362 -12.32 -0.72 17.58
C PHE A 362 -12.58 -1.16 16.14
N SER A 363 -13.51 -0.46 15.49
CA SER A 363 -13.92 -0.70 14.11
C SER A 363 -13.40 0.47 13.25
N PRO A 364 -12.29 0.29 12.50
CA PRO A 364 -11.70 1.36 11.70
C PRO A 364 -12.68 1.94 10.69
N HIS A 365 -13.44 1.09 10.00
CA HIS A 365 -14.57 1.45 9.15
C HIS A 365 -15.90 0.91 9.73
N PRO A 366 -17.05 1.58 9.54
CA PRO A 366 -18.35 1.19 10.12
C PRO A 366 -18.88 -0.24 9.90
N ASP A 367 -18.25 -1.04 9.05
CA ASP A 367 -18.60 -2.43 8.74
C ASP A 367 -17.52 -3.45 9.14
N ASP A 368 -16.33 -3.01 9.56
CA ASP A 368 -15.18 -3.88 9.86
C ASP A 368 -15.44 -4.80 11.05
N ASP A 369 -16.17 -4.34 12.06
CA ASP A 369 -16.58 -5.10 13.25
C ASP A 369 -17.40 -6.34 12.87
N VAL A 370 -18.31 -6.20 11.90
CA VAL A 370 -19.16 -7.30 11.45
C VAL A 370 -18.43 -8.18 10.43
N ILE A 371 -17.77 -7.58 9.42
CA ILE A 371 -17.14 -8.33 8.32
C ILE A 371 -15.88 -9.07 8.78
N SER A 372 -15.08 -8.46 9.66
CA SER A 372 -13.78 -9.02 10.05
C SER A 372 -13.85 -9.87 11.32
N MET A 373 -14.76 -9.54 12.25
CA MET A 373 -14.82 -10.20 13.55
C MET A 373 -16.22 -10.47 14.08
N GLY A 374 -17.24 -10.48 13.22
CA GLY A 374 -18.65 -10.64 13.64
C GLY A 374 -18.90 -11.89 14.50
N GLY A 375 -18.26 -13.01 14.20
CA GLY A 375 -18.37 -14.24 15.01
C GLY A 375 -17.85 -14.07 16.44
N THR A 376 -16.70 -13.39 16.59
CA THR A 376 -16.13 -13.05 17.91
C THR A 376 -17.01 -12.02 18.62
N PHE A 377 -17.46 -11.01 17.90
CA PHE A 377 -18.27 -9.91 18.41
C PHE A 377 -19.60 -10.41 19.00
N ILE A 378 -20.33 -11.23 18.25
CA ILE A 378 -21.57 -11.89 18.69
C ILE A 378 -21.30 -12.79 19.89
N ARG A 379 -20.24 -13.61 19.84
CA ARG A 379 -19.91 -14.54 20.94
C ARG A 379 -19.59 -13.83 22.24
N LEU A 380 -18.93 -12.67 22.19
CA LEU A 380 -18.68 -11.89 23.41
C LEU A 380 -19.99 -11.46 24.06
N VAL A 381 -20.96 -11.02 23.25
CA VAL A 381 -22.29 -10.59 23.73
C VAL A 381 -23.12 -11.78 24.23
N ASP A 382 -23.18 -12.88 23.47
CA ASP A 382 -23.88 -14.11 23.86
C ASP A 382 -23.39 -14.68 25.20
N GLN A 383 -22.11 -14.48 25.52
CA GLN A 383 -21.48 -14.90 26.78
C GLN A 383 -21.69 -13.92 27.94
N GLY A 384 -22.44 -12.83 27.70
CA GLY A 384 -22.80 -11.84 28.71
C GLY A 384 -21.66 -10.91 29.11
N HIS A 385 -20.68 -10.69 28.24
CA HIS A 385 -19.67 -9.64 28.44
C HIS A 385 -20.26 -8.25 28.22
N ASP A 386 -19.65 -7.24 28.86
CA ASP A 386 -19.99 -5.84 28.65
C ASP A 386 -19.23 -5.32 27.42
N VAL A 387 -19.84 -5.50 26.25
CA VAL A 387 -19.22 -5.22 24.96
C VAL A 387 -19.56 -3.81 24.50
N HIS A 388 -18.53 -3.08 24.08
CA HIS A 388 -18.61 -1.79 23.42
C HIS A 388 -18.02 -1.88 22.01
N VAL A 389 -18.53 -1.05 21.10
CA VAL A 389 -17.97 -0.88 19.76
C VAL A 389 -17.69 0.59 19.49
N ALA A 390 -16.55 0.89 18.88
CA ALA A 390 -16.07 2.23 18.61
C ALA A 390 -15.71 2.39 17.14
N TYR A 391 -16.50 3.18 16.43
CA TYR A 391 -16.32 3.45 15.01
C TYR A 391 -15.39 4.66 14.81
N GLN A 392 -14.26 4.42 14.14
CA GLN A 392 -13.17 5.40 14.07
C GLN A 392 -13.35 6.42 12.94
N THR A 393 -14.16 6.12 11.92
CA THR A 393 -14.49 7.04 10.82
C THR A 393 -16.00 7.13 10.62
N SER A 394 -16.46 8.25 10.06
CA SER A 394 -17.82 8.43 9.58
C SER A 394 -18.18 7.50 8.42
N GLY A 395 -17.20 6.99 7.68
CA GLY A 395 -17.42 6.16 6.48
C GLY A 395 -17.99 6.94 5.29
N ASN A 396 -17.99 8.28 5.36
CA ASN A 396 -18.61 9.14 4.35
C ASN A 396 -18.02 8.98 2.95
N THR A 397 -16.78 8.50 2.80
CA THR A 397 -16.15 8.25 1.49
C THR A 397 -16.61 6.96 0.82
N ALA A 398 -17.31 6.07 1.54
CA ALA A 398 -17.67 4.73 1.08
C ALA A 398 -19.16 4.60 0.70
N VAL A 399 -19.89 5.71 0.59
CA VAL A 399 -21.31 5.73 0.20
C VAL A 399 -21.45 6.34 -1.19
N TRP A 400 -22.25 5.69 -2.02
CA TRP A 400 -22.51 6.12 -3.39
C TRP A 400 -23.39 7.38 -3.42
N ASP A 401 -23.20 8.21 -4.44
CA ASP A 401 -23.95 9.45 -4.59
C ASP A 401 -25.46 9.18 -4.78
N ASP A 402 -25.82 8.09 -5.44
CA ASP A 402 -27.23 7.68 -5.61
C ASP A 402 -27.91 7.33 -4.28
N ASP A 403 -27.17 6.75 -3.33
CA ASP A 403 -27.71 6.48 -1.99
C ASP A 403 -28.00 7.80 -1.25
N VAL A 404 -27.16 8.82 -1.39
CA VAL A 404 -27.40 10.14 -0.80
C VAL A 404 -28.73 10.70 -1.28
N LEU A 405 -28.94 10.72 -2.60
CA LEU A 405 -30.17 11.25 -3.19
C LEU A 405 -31.39 10.46 -2.71
N ARG A 406 -31.31 9.13 -2.70
CA ARG A 406 -32.38 8.24 -2.23
C ARG A 406 -32.75 8.47 -0.76
N TYR A 407 -31.78 8.66 0.13
CA TYR A 407 -32.05 8.91 1.54
C TYR A 407 -32.60 10.32 1.81
N VAL A 408 -32.19 11.32 1.02
CA VAL A 408 -32.77 12.67 1.11
C VAL A 408 -34.19 12.69 0.57
N GLU A 409 -34.49 11.98 -0.51
CA GLU A 409 -35.87 11.76 -1.00
C GLU A 409 -36.75 11.12 0.06
N PHE A 410 -36.27 10.04 0.69
CA PHE A 410 -36.97 9.41 1.81
C PHE A 410 -37.26 10.41 2.95
N ALA A 411 -36.31 11.27 3.30
CA ALA A 411 -36.49 12.26 4.35
C ALA A 411 -37.52 13.35 3.96
N ILE A 412 -37.57 13.74 2.68
CA ILE A 412 -38.59 14.66 2.15
C ILE A 412 -39.97 14.02 2.28
N ASP A 413 -40.15 12.80 1.74
CA ASP A 413 -41.42 12.09 1.76
C ASP A 413 -41.91 11.85 3.20
N PHE A 414 -41.00 11.48 4.11
CA PHE A 414 -41.32 11.29 5.52
C PHE A 414 -41.79 12.59 6.18
N LYS A 415 -41.09 13.70 5.95
CA LYS A 415 -41.43 15.01 6.52
C LYS A 415 -42.80 15.49 6.04
N GLU A 416 -43.10 15.30 4.74
CA GLU A 416 -44.42 15.63 4.19
C GLU A 416 -45.53 14.74 4.76
N SER A 417 -45.25 13.45 4.99
CA SER A 417 -46.22 12.51 5.55
C SER A 417 -46.69 12.87 6.96
N VAL A 418 -45.86 13.56 7.73
CA VAL A 418 -46.18 14.05 9.09
C VAL A 418 -46.73 15.48 9.11
N GLY A 419 -46.95 16.09 7.94
CA GLY A 419 -47.51 17.43 7.79
C GLY A 419 -46.52 18.57 8.05
N GLU A 420 -45.22 18.31 7.99
CA GLU A 420 -44.18 19.32 8.13
C GLU A 420 -43.70 19.84 6.75
N ASP A 421 -43.25 21.09 6.69
CA ASP A 421 -42.73 21.69 5.46
C ASP A 421 -41.34 21.14 5.07
N ALA A 422 -41.24 20.57 3.88
CA ALA A 422 -40.01 20.03 3.31
C ALA A 422 -39.30 20.97 2.32
N GLY A 423 -39.71 22.24 2.21
CA GLY A 423 -39.15 23.20 1.25
C GLY A 423 -37.61 23.33 1.29
N GLU A 424 -37.02 23.40 2.48
CA GLU A 424 -35.56 23.46 2.64
C GLU A 424 -34.85 22.18 2.18
N LEU A 425 -35.41 21.00 2.51
CA LEU A 425 -34.85 19.71 2.08
C LEU A 425 -34.93 19.54 0.56
N LYS A 426 -36.03 19.98 -0.07
CA LYS A 426 -36.17 19.96 -1.53
C LYS A 426 -35.15 20.86 -2.22
N LYS A 427 -34.89 22.05 -1.66
CA LYS A 427 -33.85 22.95 -2.15
C LYS A 427 -32.48 22.29 -2.05
N LEU A 428 -32.15 21.74 -0.87
CA LEU A 428 -30.88 21.06 -0.64
C LEU A 428 -30.70 19.85 -1.57
N TYR A 429 -31.75 19.05 -1.79
CA TYR A 429 -31.74 17.96 -2.76
C TYR A 429 -31.38 18.44 -4.18
N GLY A 430 -31.97 19.55 -4.62
CA GLY A 430 -31.66 20.17 -5.91
C GLY A 430 -30.19 20.60 -6.02
N GLU A 431 -29.64 21.20 -4.96
CA GLU A 431 -28.22 21.61 -4.88
C GLU A 431 -27.29 20.39 -4.91
N MET A 432 -27.60 19.34 -4.15
CA MET A 432 -26.84 18.09 -4.13
C MET A 432 -26.82 17.43 -5.49
N ARG A 433 -27.98 17.32 -6.15
CA ARG A 433 -28.10 16.72 -7.48
C ARG A 433 -27.29 17.51 -8.51
N HIS A 434 -27.39 18.83 -8.51
CA HIS A 434 -26.61 19.69 -9.40
C HIS A 434 -25.10 19.54 -9.18
N PHE A 435 -24.67 19.46 -7.91
CA PHE A 435 -23.27 19.23 -7.59
C PHE A 435 -22.79 17.87 -8.10
N ILE A 436 -23.53 16.79 -7.82
CA ILE A 436 -23.17 15.42 -8.23
C ILE A 436 -23.09 15.30 -9.76
N GLU A 437 -24.03 15.89 -10.49
CA GLU A 437 -24.05 15.87 -11.97
C GLU A 437 -22.83 16.57 -12.61
N ASN A 438 -22.25 17.56 -11.93
CA ASN A 438 -21.14 18.39 -12.45
C ASN A 438 -19.81 18.14 -11.72
N LYS A 439 -19.76 17.17 -10.82
CA LYS A 439 -18.61 16.89 -9.96
C LYS A 439 -17.41 16.41 -10.78
N LEU A 440 -16.26 17.04 -10.56
CA LEU A 440 -15.00 16.60 -11.17
C LEU A 440 -14.46 15.33 -10.49
N PRO A 441 -13.69 14.48 -11.21
CA PRO A 441 -13.02 13.33 -10.62
C PRO A 441 -12.23 13.67 -9.35
N ASN A 442 -12.54 12.99 -8.25
CA ASN A 442 -11.93 13.17 -6.93
C ASN A 442 -12.14 14.58 -6.29
N GLN A 443 -13.11 15.35 -6.78
CA GLN A 443 -13.58 16.56 -6.10
C GLN A 443 -14.22 16.18 -4.75
N ILE A 444 -13.89 16.92 -3.70
CA ILE A 444 -14.45 16.70 -2.37
C ILE A 444 -15.95 17.03 -2.39
N ASP A 445 -16.75 16.12 -1.83
CA ASP A 445 -18.18 16.35 -1.63
C ASP A 445 -18.46 17.55 -0.71
N THR A 446 -19.58 18.24 -0.96
CA THR A 446 -20.06 19.29 -0.06
C THR A 446 -20.27 18.74 1.34
N GLN A 447 -20.25 19.60 2.36
CA GLN A 447 -20.37 19.16 3.74
C GLN A 447 -21.71 18.43 3.97
N GLU A 448 -22.76 18.87 3.31
CA GLU A 448 -24.11 18.31 3.40
C GLU A 448 -24.15 16.89 2.82
N ILE A 449 -23.54 16.66 1.65
CA ILE A 449 -23.43 15.33 1.05
C ILE A 449 -22.62 14.41 1.99
N ARG A 450 -21.47 14.89 2.49
CA ARG A 450 -20.65 14.10 3.43
C ARG A 450 -21.38 13.76 4.72
N ASN A 451 -22.22 14.67 5.23
CA ASN A 451 -23.05 14.42 6.39
C ASN A 451 -24.07 13.31 6.12
N VAL A 452 -24.81 13.38 5.01
CA VAL A 452 -25.77 12.32 4.64
C VAL A 452 -25.08 10.97 4.49
N LYS A 453 -23.95 10.92 3.78
CA LYS A 453 -23.14 9.69 3.65
C LYS A 453 -22.71 9.14 5.01
N GLY A 454 -22.22 10.01 5.89
CA GLY A 454 -21.86 9.62 7.26
C GLY A 454 -23.06 9.11 8.07
N PHE A 455 -24.25 9.71 7.91
CA PHE A 455 -25.46 9.26 8.59
C PHE A 455 -25.92 7.88 8.12
N ILE A 456 -25.83 7.60 6.81
CA ILE A 456 -26.15 6.28 6.25
C ILE A 456 -25.25 5.20 6.89
N ARG A 457 -23.94 5.42 6.93
CA ARG A 457 -23.02 4.46 7.54
C ARG A 457 -23.21 4.34 9.04
N LYS A 458 -23.50 5.45 9.72
CA LYS A 458 -23.81 5.46 11.14
C LYS A 458 -25.03 4.60 11.47
N THR A 459 -26.11 4.68 10.68
CA THR A 459 -27.33 3.88 10.94
C THR A 459 -27.13 2.40 10.62
N GLU A 460 -26.38 2.07 9.57
CA GLU A 460 -25.97 0.70 9.26
C GLU A 460 -25.15 0.08 10.40
N ALA A 461 -24.15 0.81 10.91
CA ALA A 461 -23.32 0.40 12.03
C ALA A 461 -24.13 0.16 13.31
N ILE A 462 -25.04 1.07 13.64
CA ILE A 462 -25.98 0.90 14.77
C ILE A 462 -26.80 -0.38 14.58
N SER A 463 -27.31 -0.63 13.36
CA SER A 463 -28.09 -1.82 13.06
C SER A 463 -27.27 -3.11 13.26
N GLY A 464 -26.02 -3.14 12.78
CA GLY A 464 -25.11 -4.27 12.97
C GLY A 464 -24.76 -4.53 14.44
N ALA A 465 -24.48 -3.48 15.21
CA ALA A 465 -24.22 -3.58 16.63
C ALA A 465 -25.44 -4.08 17.42
N ARG A 466 -26.64 -3.57 17.11
CA ARG A 466 -27.91 -4.03 17.71
C ARG A 466 -28.21 -5.49 17.38
N PHE A 467 -27.98 -5.89 16.13
CA PHE A 467 -28.12 -7.30 15.73
C PHE A 467 -27.19 -8.20 16.54
N SER A 468 -25.97 -7.73 16.83
CA SER A 468 -25.00 -8.42 17.68
C SER A 468 -25.35 -8.38 19.17
N GLY A 469 -26.42 -7.69 19.58
CA GLY A 469 -26.90 -7.58 20.96
C GLY A 469 -26.22 -6.48 21.79
N VAL A 470 -25.49 -5.56 21.17
CA VAL A 470 -24.86 -4.42 21.85
C VAL A 470 -25.92 -3.34 22.14
N PRO A 471 -26.03 -2.83 23.38
CA PRO A 471 -26.97 -1.76 23.70
C PRO A 471 -26.50 -0.42 23.11
N ASP A 472 -27.44 0.46 22.76
CA ASP A 472 -27.14 1.77 22.16
C ASP A 472 -26.16 2.63 22.99
N SER A 473 -26.19 2.52 24.32
CA SER A 473 -25.25 3.22 25.22
C SER A 473 -23.79 2.78 25.05
N ASN A 474 -23.56 1.63 24.43
CA ASN A 474 -22.26 1.02 24.24
C ASN A 474 -21.73 1.18 22.80
N ILE A 475 -22.45 1.92 21.95
CA ILE A 475 -22.07 2.23 20.57
C ILE A 475 -21.46 3.63 20.54
N HIS A 476 -20.18 3.73 20.14
CA HIS A 476 -19.42 4.98 20.15
C HIS A 476 -18.98 5.37 18.73
N PHE A 477 -19.13 6.65 18.39
CA PHE A 477 -18.67 7.21 17.11
C PHE A 477 -17.56 8.23 17.41
N GLN A 478 -16.34 7.91 17.04
CA GLN A 478 -15.19 8.77 17.28
C GLN A 478 -14.94 9.76 16.14
N ALA A 479 -15.16 9.34 14.89
CA ALA A 479 -14.90 10.16 13.69
C ALA A 479 -13.54 10.88 13.75
N LEU A 480 -12.48 10.10 13.94
CA LEU A 480 -11.13 10.59 14.20
C LEU A 480 -10.63 11.50 13.04
N PRO A 481 -10.08 12.69 13.31
CA PRO A 481 -9.54 13.62 12.31
C PRO A 481 -8.56 13.00 11.29
N PHE A 482 -7.85 11.95 11.67
CA PHE A 482 -7.03 11.11 10.79
C PHE A 482 -7.81 10.62 9.55
N TYR A 483 -9.08 10.24 9.73
CA TYR A 483 -9.96 9.73 8.69
C TYR A 483 -10.83 10.80 8.01
N GLU A 484 -11.18 11.89 8.71
CA GLU A 484 -12.18 12.87 8.26
C GLU A 484 -11.64 13.93 7.28
N THR A 485 -10.95 13.49 6.22
CA THR A 485 -10.37 14.42 5.22
C THR A 485 -11.35 14.79 4.09
N GLY A 486 -12.47 14.05 3.98
CA GLY A 486 -13.38 14.12 2.82
C GLY A 486 -12.75 13.60 1.51
N LYS A 487 -11.49 13.18 1.56
CA LYS A 487 -10.77 12.53 0.47
C LYS A 487 -10.49 11.09 0.86
N THR A 488 -10.12 10.31 -0.14
CA THR A 488 -9.64 8.96 0.10
C THR A 488 -8.31 8.98 0.88
N LYS A 489 -7.42 9.94 0.64
CA LYS A 489 -6.15 10.11 1.39
C LYS A 489 -6.41 10.53 2.85
N LYS A 490 -5.83 9.80 3.79
CA LYS A 490 -5.91 10.07 5.24
C LYS A 490 -4.93 11.17 5.64
N ASN A 491 -5.23 11.90 6.71
CA ASN A 491 -4.28 12.81 7.34
C ASN A 491 -3.15 12.04 8.03
N ALA A 492 -2.10 12.73 8.48
CA ALA A 492 -1.20 12.15 9.47
C ALA A 492 -1.95 12.00 10.81
N VAL A 493 -1.56 11.02 11.62
CA VAL A 493 -2.12 10.87 12.98
C VAL A 493 -1.72 12.10 13.80
N GLY A 494 -2.71 12.78 14.37
CA GLY A 494 -2.56 13.96 15.20
C GLY A 494 -2.79 13.69 16.69
N GLU A 495 -2.53 14.70 17.51
CA GLU A 495 -2.76 14.64 18.97
C GLU A 495 -4.25 14.47 19.31
N GLU A 496 -5.14 15.09 18.53
CA GLU A 496 -6.59 14.98 18.69
C GLU A 496 -7.08 13.53 18.56
N ASP A 497 -6.54 12.76 17.60
CA ASP A 497 -6.89 11.34 17.43
C ASP A 497 -6.56 10.52 18.68
N ILE A 498 -5.42 10.83 19.31
CA ILE A 498 -4.93 10.18 20.53
C ILE A 498 -5.85 10.53 21.71
N LEU A 499 -6.16 11.82 21.87
CA LEU A 499 -7.02 12.30 22.95
C LEU A 499 -8.41 11.68 22.90
N LEU A 500 -9.07 11.67 21.73
CA LEU A 500 -10.39 11.05 21.55
C LEU A 500 -10.38 9.55 21.91
N THR A 501 -9.31 8.84 21.55
CA THR A 501 -9.17 7.42 21.88
C THR A 501 -8.91 7.21 23.38
N MET A 502 -8.08 8.05 24.00
CA MET A 502 -7.83 8.01 25.44
C MET A 502 -9.08 8.31 26.26
N GLU A 503 -9.88 9.29 25.86
CA GLU A 503 -11.14 9.64 26.53
C GLU A 503 -12.12 8.47 26.53
N LEU A 504 -12.27 7.80 25.38
CA LEU A 504 -13.12 6.63 25.27
C LEU A 504 -12.63 5.47 26.15
N LEU A 505 -11.33 5.18 26.16
CA LEU A 505 -10.75 4.14 27.02
C LEU A 505 -10.92 4.46 28.50
N LYS A 506 -10.76 5.73 28.91
CA LYS A 506 -10.99 6.17 30.30
C LYS A 506 -12.46 6.05 30.72
N LYS A 507 -13.40 6.30 29.79
CA LYS A 507 -14.84 6.17 30.00
C LYS A 507 -15.26 4.72 30.14
N VAL A 508 -14.84 3.87 29.20
CA VAL A 508 -15.22 2.45 29.14
C VAL A 508 -14.51 1.64 30.22
N LYS A 509 -13.18 1.83 30.40
CA LYS A 509 -12.32 0.99 31.25
C LYS A 509 -12.42 -0.50 30.87
N PRO A 510 -12.12 -0.84 29.60
CA PRO A 510 -12.23 -2.21 29.10
C PRO A 510 -11.27 -3.16 29.81
#